data_AF-A0A151XIB4-F1
#
_entry.id   AF-A0A151XIB4-F1
#
_cell.length_a   1.000
_cell.length_b   1.000
_cell.length_c   1.000
_cell.angle_alpha   90.00
_cell.angle_beta   90.00
_cell.angle_gamma   90.00
#
_symmetry.space_group_name_H-M   'P 1'
#
loop_
_entity.id
_entity.type
_entity.pdbx_description
1 polymer ?
#
loop_
_entity_poly.entity_id
_entity_poly.type
_entity_poly.pdbx_seq_one_letter_code
_entity_poly.pdbx_strand_id
1 'polypeptide(L)'
;MLAPPAHDPKAFNPTRPTYKYSNNDISSYVVYVYSDKPSTMHFSVLSRIISDSIKNDILLIKRLGAGKAIIEAKSADAANRLLSNPVFEKNNLRAFIPSFKVLRSGIIRGVLSVQIKFAGQILPSEIVLFNALYKVYAFVPKAKICYTCYRVGHIERDCKSSRPRCLFCGSSCEEDHSCPANKSQATCINCGRASSNLTHLPPHH
;
A
#
# COMPACT_ATOMS: atom_id res chain seq x y z
N MET A 1 -1.54 33.29 -9.52
CA MET A 1 -2.13 32.29 -8.60
C MET A 1 -1.01 31.34 -8.19
N LEU A 2 -0.53 31.44 -6.95
CA LEU A 2 0.55 30.59 -6.45
C LEU A 2 0.03 29.17 -6.27
N ALA A 3 0.70 28.20 -6.88
CA ALA A 3 0.39 26.79 -6.68
C ALA A 3 0.47 26.45 -5.19
N PRO A 4 -0.47 25.66 -4.64
CA PRO A 4 -0.37 25.22 -3.25
C PRO A 4 0.92 24.40 -3.05
N PRO A 5 1.60 24.53 -1.91
CA PRO A 5 2.83 23.79 -1.65
C PRO A 5 2.58 22.29 -1.74
N ALA A 6 3.53 21.58 -2.37
CA ALA A 6 3.48 20.13 -2.50
C ALA A 6 3.34 19.48 -1.12
N HIS A 7 2.19 18.88 -0.87
CA HIS A 7 1.93 18.12 0.36
C HIS A 7 2.86 16.92 0.35
N ASP A 8 3.89 16.89 1.22
CA ASP A 8 4.76 15.71 1.36
C ASP A 8 3.92 14.55 1.96
N PRO A 9 3.66 13.46 1.21
CA PRO A 9 2.84 12.36 1.70
C PRO A 9 3.53 11.53 2.78
N LYS A 10 4.79 11.86 3.12
CA LYS A 10 5.58 11.24 4.18
C LYS A 10 5.54 12.00 5.50
N ALA A 11 5.00 13.22 5.54
CA ALA A 11 4.83 13.93 6.80
C ALA A 11 3.94 13.10 7.73
N PHE A 12 4.42 12.86 8.95
CA PHE A 12 3.67 12.20 10.01
C PHE A 12 2.37 12.99 10.23
N ASN A 13 1.24 12.38 9.90
CA ASN A 13 -0.05 12.91 10.29
C ASN A 13 -0.38 12.31 11.66
N PRO A 14 -0.31 13.09 12.77
CA PRO A 14 -0.54 12.62 14.14
C PRO A 14 -1.93 12.02 14.35
N THR A 15 -2.83 12.19 13.39
CA THR A 15 -4.20 11.65 13.41
C THR A 15 -4.34 10.21 12.91
N ARG A 16 -3.27 9.58 12.39
CA ARG A 16 -3.39 8.17 11.95
C ARG A 16 -3.48 7.24 13.17
N PRO A 17 -4.53 6.40 13.24
CA PRO A 17 -4.67 5.44 14.33
C PRO A 17 -3.49 4.46 14.34
N THR A 18 -2.90 4.26 15.53
CA THR A 18 -1.88 3.24 15.76
C THR A 18 -2.54 1.87 15.87
N TYR A 19 -2.15 0.96 14.99
CA TYR A 19 -2.65 -0.41 14.97
C TYR A 19 -1.78 -1.33 15.80
N LYS A 20 -2.41 -2.28 16.51
CA LYS A 20 -1.76 -3.32 17.32
C LYS A 20 -2.37 -4.68 16.98
N TYR A 21 -1.57 -5.74 17.08
CA TYR A 21 -2.09 -7.10 17.03
C TYR A 21 -2.85 -7.41 18.32
N SER A 22 -3.92 -8.19 18.21
CA SER A 22 -4.58 -8.85 19.33
C SER A 22 -4.01 -10.25 19.57
N ASN A 23 -4.30 -10.84 20.73
CA ASN A 23 -3.88 -12.22 21.04
C ASN A 23 -4.56 -13.28 20.16
N ASN A 24 -5.68 -12.92 19.50
CA ASN A 24 -6.41 -13.78 18.58
C ASN A 24 -5.95 -13.63 17.12
N ASP A 25 -5.05 -12.67 16.84
CA ASP A 25 -4.48 -12.54 15.51
C ASP A 25 -3.50 -13.67 15.22
N ILE A 26 -3.54 -14.15 13.99
CA ILE A 26 -2.76 -15.26 13.47
C ILE A 26 -1.44 -14.71 12.89
N SER A 27 -0.35 -15.46 13.10
CA SER A 27 0.95 -15.23 12.46
C SER A 27 0.81 -15.12 10.93
N SER A 28 1.51 -14.25 10.20
CA SER A 28 2.75 -13.51 10.51
C SER A 28 2.55 -12.14 11.19
N TYR A 29 3.17 -11.97 12.37
CA TYR A 29 3.20 -10.70 13.11
C TYR A 29 4.25 -9.75 12.52
N VAL A 30 3.82 -8.98 11.53
CA VAL A 30 4.68 -8.09 10.74
C VAL A 30 4.64 -6.66 11.26
N VAL A 31 5.82 -6.04 11.38
CA VAL A 31 6.04 -4.62 11.70
C VAL A 31 6.90 -3.97 10.61
N TYR A 32 6.49 -2.80 10.13
CA TYR A 32 7.24 -2.02 9.15
C TYR A 32 8.08 -0.99 9.88
N VAL A 33 9.37 -0.89 9.53
CA VAL A 33 10.31 0.05 10.15
C VAL A 33 10.96 0.91 9.09
N TYR A 34 10.72 2.22 9.15
CA TYR A 34 11.25 3.21 8.21
C TYR A 34 12.18 4.19 8.92
N SER A 35 13.25 4.59 8.24
CA SER A 35 14.11 5.70 8.65
C SER A 35 13.47 7.02 8.23
N ASP A 36 13.33 7.93 9.17
CA ASP A 36 12.87 9.30 8.88
C ASP A 36 14.06 10.21 8.50
N LYS A 37 15.30 9.72 8.58
CA LYS A 37 16.48 10.46 8.09
C LYS A 37 16.43 10.68 6.57
N PRO A 38 16.81 11.87 6.07
CA PRO A 38 16.81 12.18 4.64
C PRO A 38 17.91 11.46 3.84
N SER A 39 18.99 11.00 4.51
CA SER A 39 20.08 10.26 3.86
C SER A 39 19.75 8.78 3.71
N THR A 40 20.29 8.15 2.65
CA THR A 40 20.14 6.72 2.41
C THR A 40 20.91 5.91 3.44
N MET A 41 20.23 5.48 4.51
CA MET A 41 20.82 4.53 5.45
C MET A 41 21.00 3.16 4.78
N HIS A 42 22.21 2.60 4.88
CA HIS A 42 22.49 1.26 4.38
C HIS A 42 21.74 0.20 5.20
N PHE A 43 21.24 -0.84 4.53
CA PHE A 43 20.40 -1.86 5.15
C PHE A 43 21.14 -2.62 6.27
N SER A 44 22.45 -2.84 6.17
CA SER A 44 23.21 -3.52 7.23
C SER A 44 23.20 -2.75 8.55
N VAL A 45 23.24 -1.41 8.51
CA VAL A 45 23.16 -0.56 9.71
C VAL A 45 21.77 -0.66 10.34
N LEU A 46 20.72 -0.56 9.51
CA LEU A 46 19.33 -0.74 9.94
C LEU A 46 19.11 -2.12 10.57
N SER A 47 19.57 -3.17 9.90
CA SER A 47 19.44 -4.55 10.38
C SER A 47 20.19 -4.78 11.69
N ARG A 48 21.36 -4.16 11.86
CA ARG A 48 22.14 -4.26 13.10
C ARG A 48 21.43 -3.58 14.27
N ILE A 49 20.96 -2.34 14.08
CA ILE A 49 20.18 -1.61 15.10
C ILE A 49 18.96 -2.43 15.54
N ILE A 50 18.23 -3.00 14.57
CA ILE A 50 17.07 -3.84 14.84
C ILE A 50 17.50 -5.10 15.61
N SER A 51 18.46 -5.88 15.11
CA SER A 51 18.88 -7.14 15.72
C SER A 51 19.41 -6.95 17.15
N ASP A 52 20.22 -5.92 17.39
CA ASP A 52 20.85 -5.68 18.70
C ASP A 52 19.81 -5.28 19.78
N SER A 53 18.64 -4.77 19.37
CA SER A 53 17.64 -4.25 20.30
C SER A 53 16.63 -5.31 20.79
N ILE A 54 16.41 -6.38 20.02
CA ILE A 54 15.20 -7.25 20.13
C ILE A 54 15.45 -8.66 19.57
N LYS A 55 16.71 -9.12 19.57
CA LYS A 55 17.14 -10.39 18.97
C LYS A 55 16.25 -11.59 19.31
N ASN A 56 15.81 -11.69 20.57
CA ASN A 56 15.01 -12.81 21.05
C ASN A 56 13.56 -12.81 20.55
N ASP A 57 13.04 -11.66 20.11
CA ASP A 57 11.66 -11.45 19.71
C ASP A 57 11.46 -11.49 18.18
N ILE A 58 12.55 -11.48 17.41
CA ILE A 58 12.55 -11.45 15.95
C ILE A 58 12.62 -12.87 15.36
N LEU A 59 11.78 -13.15 14.36
CA LEU A 59 11.90 -14.29 13.46
C LEU A 59 12.76 -13.95 12.24
N LEU A 60 12.48 -12.81 11.60
CA LEU A 60 13.12 -12.43 10.35
C LEU A 60 13.10 -10.92 10.12
N ILE A 61 14.15 -10.40 9.48
CA ILE A 61 14.23 -9.02 8.99
C ILE A 61 14.36 -9.06 7.47
N LYS A 62 13.39 -8.48 6.75
CA LYS A 62 13.39 -8.37 5.29
C LYS A 62 13.69 -6.93 4.86
N ARG A 63 14.53 -6.77 3.84
CA ARG A 63 14.78 -5.46 3.21
C ARG A 63 13.59 -5.07 2.34
N LEU A 64 13.07 -3.86 2.55
CA LEU A 64 12.01 -3.28 1.71
C LEU A 64 12.55 -2.19 0.77
N GLY A 65 13.62 -1.50 1.16
CA GLY A 65 14.25 -0.45 0.37
C GLY A 65 15.33 0.31 1.14
N ALA A 66 15.84 1.40 0.58
CA ALA A 66 16.75 2.29 1.30
C ALA A 66 16.07 2.84 2.56
N GLY A 67 16.69 2.62 3.73
CA GLY A 67 16.11 3.01 5.03
C GLY A 67 14.78 2.35 5.39
N LYS A 68 14.40 1.23 4.75
CA LYS A 68 13.11 0.54 5.01
C LYS A 68 13.31 -0.95 5.22
N ALA A 69 12.78 -1.46 6.32
CA ALA A 69 12.77 -2.88 6.67
C ALA A 69 11.37 -3.35 7.09
N ILE A 70 11.18 -4.66 6.98
CA ILE A 70 10.04 -5.38 7.53
C ILE A 70 10.59 -6.35 8.57
N ILE A 71 10.00 -6.35 9.77
CA ILE A 71 10.33 -7.27 10.85
C ILE A 71 9.16 -8.25 10.99
N GLU A 72 9.46 -9.55 11.01
CA GLU A 72 8.54 -10.59 11.44
C GLU A 72 8.88 -10.95 12.88
N ALA A 73 7.94 -10.73 13.80
CA ALA A 73 8.09 -11.02 15.22
C ALA A 73 7.54 -12.41 15.55
N LYS A 74 8.03 -12.99 16.65
CA LYS A 74 7.59 -14.32 17.13
C LYS A 74 6.16 -14.33 17.66
N SER A 75 5.67 -13.20 18.17
CA SER A 75 4.34 -13.08 18.77
C SER A 75 3.71 -11.71 18.53
N ALA A 76 2.40 -11.61 18.79
CA ALA A 76 1.66 -10.34 18.78
C ALA A 76 2.26 -9.32 19.76
N ASP A 77 2.56 -9.76 20.98
CA ASP A 77 3.17 -8.90 22.01
C ASP A 77 4.56 -8.41 21.60
N ALA A 78 5.39 -9.30 21.05
CA ALA A 78 6.70 -8.93 20.52
C ALA A 78 6.57 -7.84 19.46
N ALA A 79 5.68 -8.01 18.47
CA ALA A 79 5.41 -7.00 17.45
C ALA A 79 4.89 -5.68 18.05
N ASN A 80 3.98 -5.73 19.02
CA ASN A 80 3.41 -4.55 19.65
C ASN A 80 4.44 -3.75 20.46
N ARG A 81 5.40 -4.42 21.12
CA ARG A 81 6.52 -3.76 21.83
C ARG A 81 7.44 -2.98 20.89
N LEU A 82 7.54 -3.39 19.62
CA LEU A 82 8.35 -2.68 18.62
C LEU A 82 7.86 -1.27 18.32
N LEU A 83 6.57 -1.01 18.50
CA LEU A 83 5.95 0.28 18.16
C LEU A 83 6.44 1.43 19.04
N SER A 84 6.89 1.13 20.26
CA SER A 84 7.34 2.11 21.25
C SER A 84 8.74 1.77 21.76
N ASN A 85 9.56 1.13 20.91
CA ASN A 85 10.93 0.76 21.28
C ASN A 85 11.82 2.02 21.32
N PRO A 86 12.43 2.36 22.48
CA PRO A 86 13.24 3.57 22.62
C PRO A 86 14.47 3.60 21.68
N VAL A 87 15.00 2.43 21.30
CA VAL A 87 16.13 2.38 20.36
C VAL A 87 15.74 2.86 18.98
N PHE A 88 14.47 2.67 18.57
CA PHE A 88 14.00 3.15 17.28
C PHE A 88 13.90 4.67 17.28
N GLU A 89 13.31 5.26 18.33
CA GLU A 89 13.23 6.71 18.49
C GLU A 89 14.62 7.36 18.49
N LYS A 90 15.56 6.83 19.30
CA LYS A 90 16.95 7.31 19.35
C LYS A 90 17.64 7.27 17.98
N ASN A 91 17.30 6.31 17.14
CA ASN A 91 17.87 6.15 15.80
C ASN A 91 17.05 6.82 14.68
N ASN A 92 16.01 7.60 15.02
CA ASN A 92 15.08 8.22 14.07
C ASN A 92 14.43 7.19 13.14
N LEU A 93 14.06 6.04 13.72
CA LEU A 93 13.32 4.98 13.08
C LEU A 93 11.87 4.99 13.58
N ARG A 94 10.95 4.76 12.67
CA ARG A 94 9.52 4.69 12.94
C ARG A 94 9.00 3.30 12.62
N ALA A 95 8.40 2.68 13.63
CA ALA A 95 7.73 1.39 13.51
C ALA A 95 6.21 1.54 13.44
N PHE A 96 5.55 0.75 12.59
CA PHE A 96 4.09 0.66 12.57
C PHE A 96 3.63 -0.70 12.07
N ILE A 97 2.45 -1.13 12.52
CA ILE A 97 1.75 -2.29 11.96
C ILE A 97 0.81 -1.80 10.86
N PRO A 98 0.92 -2.29 9.62
CA PRO A 98 0.00 -1.92 8.55
C PRO A 98 -1.44 -2.33 8.89
N SER A 99 -2.41 -1.47 8.60
CA SER A 99 -3.82 -1.74 8.90
C SER A 99 -4.33 -3.07 8.34
N PHE A 100 -3.90 -3.46 7.13
CA PHE A 100 -4.32 -4.71 6.49
C PHE A 100 -3.84 -5.97 7.22
N LYS A 101 -2.91 -5.86 8.18
CA LYS A 101 -2.47 -6.97 9.01
C LYS A 101 -3.43 -7.27 10.17
N VAL A 102 -4.22 -6.29 10.58
CA VAL A 102 -5.11 -6.39 11.76
C VAL A 102 -6.54 -5.95 11.49
N LEU A 103 -6.86 -5.53 10.26
CA LEU A 103 -8.21 -5.16 9.83
C LEU A 103 -8.62 -5.92 8.58
N ARG A 104 -9.92 -6.16 8.44
CA ARG A 104 -10.57 -6.58 7.20
C ARG A 104 -11.60 -5.55 6.77
N SER A 105 -11.64 -5.26 5.48
CA SER A 105 -12.64 -4.35 4.92
C SER A 105 -13.74 -5.18 4.26
N GLY A 106 -14.98 -4.94 4.67
CA GLY A 106 -16.17 -5.51 4.04
C GLY A 106 -17.07 -4.44 3.45
N ILE A 107 -18.00 -4.86 2.62
CA ILE A 107 -19.08 -4.06 2.07
C ILE A 107 -20.39 -4.73 2.45
N ILE A 108 -21.32 -3.96 3.00
CA ILE A 108 -22.73 -4.36 3.09
C ILE A 108 -23.51 -3.72 1.94
N ARG A 109 -24.50 -4.46 1.43
CA ARG A 109 -25.34 -4.04 0.29
C ARG A 109 -26.81 -4.03 0.72
N GLY A 110 -27.59 -3.16 0.09
CA GLY A 110 -29.01 -2.91 0.37
C GLY A 110 -29.49 -1.77 -0.54
N VAL A 111 -29.83 -0.62 0.05
CA VAL A 111 -30.14 0.61 -0.71
C VAL A 111 -28.86 1.41 -1.05
N LEU A 112 -27.90 1.45 -0.15
CA LEU A 112 -26.57 2.05 -0.33
C LEU A 112 -25.48 1.02 -0.06
N SER A 113 -24.36 1.14 -0.76
CA SER A 113 -23.17 0.33 -0.49
C SER A 113 -22.31 1.02 0.55
N VAL A 114 -22.13 0.39 1.72
CA VAL A 114 -21.33 0.94 2.82
C VAL A 114 -20.09 0.08 3.01
N GLN A 115 -18.91 0.70 2.99
CA GLN A 115 -17.65 0.04 3.35
C GLN A 115 -17.44 0.13 4.86
N ILE A 116 -17.18 -1.02 5.49
CA ILE A 116 -16.94 -1.15 6.93
C ILE A 116 -15.55 -1.77 7.15
N LYS A 117 -14.82 -1.29 8.16
CA LYS A 117 -13.58 -1.91 8.63
C LYS A 117 -13.84 -2.69 9.91
N PHE A 118 -13.53 -3.97 9.89
CA PHE A 118 -13.62 -4.88 11.01
C PHE A 118 -12.23 -5.07 11.61
N ALA A 119 -12.14 -5.04 12.95
CA ALA A 119 -10.93 -5.43 13.66
C ALA A 119 -10.74 -6.96 13.58
N GLY A 120 -9.49 -7.38 13.44
CA GLY A 120 -9.10 -8.77 13.28
C GLY A 120 -8.79 -9.16 11.84
N GLN A 121 -8.39 -10.42 11.68
CA GLN A 121 -7.89 -10.97 10.42
C GLN A 121 -8.94 -11.78 9.64
N ILE A 122 -10.10 -12.01 10.23
CA ILE A 122 -11.20 -12.76 9.63
C ILE A 122 -12.33 -11.78 9.31
N LEU A 123 -12.85 -11.84 8.09
CA LEU A 123 -14.00 -11.05 7.71
C LEU A 123 -15.26 -11.79 8.18
N PRO A 124 -16.13 -11.17 9.00
CA PRO A 124 -17.41 -11.79 9.35
C PRO A 124 -18.26 -12.00 8.09
N SER A 125 -19.03 -13.09 8.04
CA SER A 125 -19.94 -13.36 6.92
C SER A 125 -21.22 -12.53 7.00
N GLU A 126 -21.66 -12.19 8.21
CA GLU A 126 -22.89 -11.47 8.49
C GLU A 126 -22.71 -10.54 9.69
N ILE A 127 -23.45 -9.44 9.71
CA ILE A 127 -23.53 -8.51 10.84
C ILE A 127 -24.96 -8.05 11.06
N VAL A 128 -25.29 -7.64 12.28
CA VAL A 128 -26.53 -6.94 12.58
C VAL A 128 -26.21 -5.45 12.71
N LEU A 129 -26.91 -4.62 11.94
CA LEU A 129 -26.82 -3.16 12.00
C LEU A 129 -28.24 -2.59 11.93
N PHE A 130 -28.57 -1.62 12.78
CA PHE A 130 -29.93 -1.04 12.85
C PHE A 130 -31.04 -2.11 12.96
N ASN A 131 -30.78 -3.15 13.76
CA ASN A 131 -31.70 -4.28 13.97
C ASN A 131 -32.06 -5.08 12.70
N ALA A 132 -31.23 -4.98 11.64
CA ALA A 132 -31.35 -5.77 10.42
C ALA A 132 -30.08 -6.59 10.17
N LEU A 133 -30.25 -7.80 9.65
CA LEU A 133 -29.15 -8.70 9.30
C LEU A 133 -28.63 -8.38 7.89
N TYR A 134 -27.32 -8.18 7.76
CA TYR A 134 -26.65 -7.92 6.49
C TYR A 134 -25.56 -8.94 6.22
N LYS A 135 -25.52 -9.43 4.98
CA LYS A 135 -24.37 -10.17 4.46
C LYS A 135 -23.21 -9.22 4.20
N VAL A 136 -22.02 -9.64 4.58
CA VAL A 136 -20.78 -8.89 4.38
C VAL A 136 -19.99 -9.52 3.23
N TYR A 137 -19.64 -8.69 2.25
CA TYR A 137 -18.81 -9.08 1.12
C TYR A 137 -17.42 -8.49 1.28
N ALA A 138 -16.37 -9.18 0.83
CA ALA A 138 -15.02 -8.62 0.85
C ALA A 138 -14.96 -7.33 0.01
N PHE A 139 -14.35 -6.28 0.57
CA PHE A 139 -14.09 -5.05 -0.17
C PHE A 139 -12.93 -5.26 -1.15
N VAL A 140 -13.21 -5.08 -2.45
CA VAL A 140 -12.17 -5.08 -3.50
C VAL A 140 -11.87 -3.63 -3.88
N PRO A 141 -10.70 -3.09 -3.53
CA PRO A 141 -10.33 -1.73 -3.91
C PRO A 141 -10.24 -1.61 -5.44
N LYS A 142 -10.59 -0.42 -5.96
CA LYS A 142 -10.32 -0.10 -7.36
C LYS A 142 -8.82 -0.22 -7.64
N ALA A 143 -8.47 -0.81 -8.78
CA ALA A 143 -7.09 -0.94 -9.20
C ALA A 143 -6.47 0.46 -9.37
N LYS A 144 -5.26 0.64 -8.82
CA LYS A 144 -4.47 1.86 -9.06
C LYS A 144 -3.85 1.77 -10.44
N ILE A 145 -3.97 2.84 -11.21
CA ILE A 145 -3.39 2.95 -12.55
C ILE A 145 -2.45 4.15 -12.54
N CYS A 146 -1.28 3.98 -13.14
CA CYS A 146 -0.32 5.04 -13.34
C CYS A 146 -0.69 5.83 -14.60
N TYR A 147 -0.85 7.15 -14.53
CA TYR A 147 -1.24 7.94 -15.70
C TYR A 147 -0.05 8.26 -16.64
N THR A 148 1.18 8.08 -16.18
CA THR A 148 2.37 8.22 -17.03
C THR A 148 2.56 7.00 -17.94
N CYS A 149 2.33 5.78 -17.43
CA CYS A 149 2.64 4.55 -18.15
C CYS A 149 1.45 3.61 -18.36
N TYR A 150 0.26 3.97 -17.87
CA TYR A 150 -1.01 3.24 -17.96
C TYR A 150 -1.03 1.80 -17.44
N ARG A 151 0.03 1.39 -16.73
CA ARG A 151 0.09 0.09 -16.05
C ARG A 151 -0.59 0.13 -14.69
N VAL A 152 -1.24 -0.99 -14.34
CA VAL A 152 -1.82 -1.20 -13.01
C VAL A 152 -0.75 -1.38 -11.94
N GLY A 153 -1.10 -1.10 -10.68
CA GLY A 153 -0.31 -1.44 -9.49
C GLY A 153 0.50 -0.30 -8.88
N HIS A 154 0.61 0.85 -9.55
CA HIS A 154 1.27 2.05 -9.02
C HIS A 154 0.61 3.32 -9.56
N ILE A 155 1.04 4.47 -9.05
CA ILE A 155 0.63 5.80 -9.50
C ILE A 155 1.82 6.54 -10.09
N GLU A 156 1.58 7.66 -10.78
CA GLU A 156 2.59 8.46 -11.50
C GLU A 156 3.87 8.75 -10.68
N ARG A 157 3.72 9.22 -9.44
CA ARG A 157 4.86 9.53 -8.57
C ARG A 157 5.77 8.34 -8.22
N ASP A 158 5.25 7.12 -8.35
CA ASP A 158 5.98 5.87 -8.09
C ASP A 158 6.38 5.17 -9.41
N CYS A 159 6.14 5.81 -10.56
CA CYS A 159 6.48 5.30 -11.87
C CYS A 159 7.99 5.29 -12.07
N LYS A 160 8.51 4.15 -12.54
CA LYS A 160 9.93 3.99 -12.91
C LYS A 160 10.18 4.19 -14.41
N SER A 161 9.14 4.48 -15.19
CA SER A 161 9.30 4.73 -16.62
C SER A 161 9.93 6.11 -16.80
N SER A 162 11.03 6.19 -17.55
CA SER A 162 11.69 7.45 -17.88
C SER A 162 10.92 8.33 -18.85
N ARG A 163 9.95 7.74 -19.59
CA ARG A 163 9.09 8.43 -20.57
C ARG A 163 7.63 8.01 -20.43
N PRO A 164 6.69 8.90 -20.76
CA PRO A 164 5.28 8.55 -20.85
C PRO A 164 5.04 7.48 -21.91
N ARG A 165 4.00 6.65 -21.71
CA ARG A 165 3.58 5.64 -22.69
C ARG A 165 2.27 6.05 -23.32
N CYS A 166 2.16 5.81 -24.62
CA CYS A 166 0.90 5.96 -25.33
C CYS A 166 -0.11 4.92 -24.83
N LEU A 167 -1.35 5.37 -24.60
CA LEU A 167 -2.41 4.49 -24.14
C LEU A 167 -2.88 3.47 -25.19
N PHE A 168 -2.74 3.80 -26.47
CA PHE A 168 -3.24 2.97 -27.58
C PHE A 168 -2.24 1.89 -28.02
N CYS A 169 -0.95 2.23 -28.09
CA CYS A 169 0.08 1.30 -28.57
C CYS A 169 1.05 0.82 -27.47
N GLY A 170 1.05 1.43 -26.28
CA GLY A 170 1.92 1.07 -25.16
C GLY A 170 3.40 1.45 -25.33
N SER A 171 3.80 1.98 -26.48
CA SER A 171 5.15 2.50 -26.76
C SER A 171 5.40 3.81 -26.04
N SER A 172 6.67 4.12 -25.77
CA SER A 172 7.07 5.44 -25.25
C SER A 172 6.78 6.53 -26.29
N CYS A 173 6.16 7.63 -25.87
CA CYS A 173 5.95 8.78 -26.73
C CYS A 173 7.04 9.85 -26.49
N GLU A 174 7.35 10.58 -27.56
CA GLU A 174 7.94 11.93 -27.44
C GLU A 174 6.79 12.91 -27.07
N GLU A 175 7.16 14.08 -26.54
CA GLU A 175 6.36 14.97 -25.68
C GLU A 175 4.89 15.25 -26.10
N ASP A 176 4.57 15.20 -27.40
CA ASP A 176 3.26 15.61 -27.94
C ASP A 176 2.15 14.55 -27.95
N HIS A 177 2.38 13.34 -27.40
CA HIS A 177 1.36 12.28 -27.27
C HIS A 177 0.69 11.87 -28.61
N SER A 178 1.20 12.33 -29.75
CA SER A 178 0.71 11.97 -31.07
C SER A 178 1.11 10.53 -31.37
N CYS A 179 0.12 9.65 -31.41
CA CYS A 179 0.33 8.25 -31.72
C CYS A 179 0.11 8.04 -33.23
N PRO A 180 1.15 7.71 -34.02
CA PRO A 180 0.99 7.41 -35.44
C PRO A 180 0.33 6.04 -35.68
N ALA A 181 0.12 5.24 -34.63
CA ALA A 181 -0.43 3.89 -34.74
C ALA A 181 -1.94 3.93 -35.02
N ASN A 182 -2.38 3.05 -35.91
CA ASN A 182 -3.79 2.88 -36.25
C ASN A 182 -4.58 2.39 -35.02
N LYS A 183 -5.59 3.14 -34.59
CA LYS A 183 -6.43 2.84 -33.42
C LYS A 183 -7.09 1.46 -33.51
N SER A 184 -7.31 0.94 -34.72
CA SER A 184 -7.87 -0.41 -34.95
C SER A 184 -6.95 -1.57 -34.54
N GLN A 185 -5.65 -1.32 -34.34
CA GLN A 185 -4.66 -2.29 -33.85
C GLN A 185 -4.30 -2.06 -32.38
N ALA A 186 -5.04 -1.19 -31.67
CA ALA A 186 -4.77 -0.93 -30.27
C ALA A 186 -4.88 -2.22 -29.44
N THR A 187 -3.94 -2.43 -28.53
CA THR A 187 -3.94 -3.55 -27.59
C THR A 187 -3.94 -3.03 -26.16
N CYS A 188 -4.58 -3.76 -25.25
CA CYS A 188 -4.57 -3.39 -23.84
C CYS A 188 -3.15 -3.52 -23.26
N ILE A 189 -2.61 -2.43 -22.71
CA ILE A 189 -1.27 -2.39 -22.13
C ILE A 189 -1.05 -3.36 -20.95
N ASN A 190 -2.13 -3.84 -20.32
CA ASN A 190 -2.06 -4.73 -19.16
C ASN A 190 -2.26 -6.21 -19.52
N CYS A 191 -3.00 -6.53 -20.60
CA CYS A 191 -3.31 -7.94 -20.96
C CYS A 191 -2.99 -8.32 -22.40
N GLY A 192 -2.53 -7.38 -23.24
CA GLY A 192 -2.11 -7.62 -24.63
C GLY A 192 -3.23 -7.95 -25.63
N ARG A 193 -4.48 -8.05 -25.18
CA ARG A 193 -5.63 -8.34 -26.05
C ARG A 193 -6.01 -7.13 -26.91
N ALA A 194 -6.48 -7.39 -28.13
CA ALA A 194 -6.99 -6.36 -29.02
C ALA A 194 -8.14 -5.58 -28.37
N SER A 195 -8.06 -4.25 -28.44
CA SER A 195 -9.07 -3.34 -27.92
C SER A 195 -10.21 -3.23 -28.94
N SER A 196 -11.11 -4.22 -28.99
CA SER A 196 -12.24 -4.24 -29.93
C SER A 196 -13.23 -3.08 -29.72
N ASN A 197 -13.17 -2.41 -28.57
CA ASN A 197 -13.79 -1.12 -28.29
C ASN A 197 -13.00 -0.40 -27.19
N LEU A 198 -12.95 0.94 -27.26
CA LEU A 198 -12.24 1.84 -26.33
C LEU A 198 -12.71 1.74 -24.86
N THR A 199 -13.68 0.87 -24.55
CA THR A 199 -14.26 0.62 -23.22
C THR A 199 -13.30 -0.04 -22.23
N HIS A 200 -12.15 -0.57 -22.69
CA HIS A 200 -11.11 -1.15 -21.83
C HIS A 200 -9.93 -0.22 -21.58
N LEU A 201 -9.98 1.01 -22.09
CA LEU A 201 -8.99 2.02 -21.78
C LEU A 201 -9.29 2.61 -20.38
N PRO A 202 -8.26 2.87 -19.56
CA PRO A 202 -8.45 3.60 -18.32
C PRO A 202 -9.09 4.95 -18.63
N PRO A 203 -10.01 5.43 -17.77
CA PRO A 203 -10.71 6.69 -18.01
C PRO A 203 -9.71 7.84 -18.15
N HIS A 204 -9.89 8.64 -19.20
CA HIS A 204 -9.29 9.98 -19.29
C HIS A 204 -10.10 10.91 -18.38
N HIS A 205 -9.43 11.58 -17.44
CA HIS A 205 -9.97 12.72 -16.71
C HIS A 205 -9.29 13.98 -17.22
#